data_AF-A0A645GNP6-F1
#
_entry.id   AF-A0A645GNP6-F1
#
_cell.length_a   1.000
_cell.length_b   1.000
_cell.length_c   1.000
_cell.angle_alpha   90.00
_cell.angle_beta   90.00
_cell.angle_gamma   90.00
#
_symmetry.space_group_name_H-M   'P 1'
#
loop_
_entity.id
_entity.type
_entity.pdbx_description
1 polymer ?
#
loop_
_entity_poly.entity_id
_entity_poly.type
_entity_poly.pdbx_seq_one_letter_code
_entity_poly.pdbx_strand_id
1 'polypeptide(L)'
;MFAYCKNSPVNMKDEDGFRAMPVYGDDEGILTTIVAVATVVVWTTSKVVSTLIKDTVKSIASSISHGNSKSSKKPQHGYEIYNIADGDVVKVGISGGKIRNDGKSYRAEKQVRAFNRLNGREMYASRIMGHFTDRQSALEWELLNSQFRYAQGHTMKYHKIPRFDNWWDVR
;
A
#
# COMPACT_ATOMS: atom_id res chain seq x y z
N MET A 1 -29.57 -36.02 -64.34
CA MET A 1 -29.87 -34.76 -63.64
C MET A 1 -28.57 -34.00 -63.57
N PHE A 2 -28.32 -33.07 -64.50
CA PHE A 2 -27.02 -32.46 -64.72
C PHE A 2 -26.96 -31.06 -64.10
N ALA A 3 -26.34 -30.97 -62.93
CA ALA A 3 -25.83 -29.70 -62.40
C ALA A 3 -24.43 -29.96 -61.87
N TYR A 4 -23.41 -29.47 -62.58
CA TYR A 4 -22.02 -29.54 -62.13
C TYR A 4 -21.78 -28.42 -61.11
N CYS A 5 -21.30 -28.77 -59.91
CA CYS A 5 -20.88 -27.83 -58.87
C CYS A 5 -21.84 -26.64 -58.62
N LYS A 6 -23.16 -26.90 -58.46
CA LYS A 6 -24.18 -25.89 -58.10
C LYS A 6 -24.09 -24.57 -58.92
N ASN A 7 -23.77 -24.64 -60.21
CA ASN A 7 -23.64 -23.48 -61.13
C ASN A 7 -22.56 -22.44 -60.74
N SER A 8 -21.54 -22.81 -59.96
CA SER A 8 -20.42 -21.92 -59.62
C SER A 8 -19.07 -22.58 -59.96
N PRO A 9 -18.69 -22.65 -61.26
CA PRO A 9 -17.60 -23.51 -61.73
C PRO A 9 -16.19 -22.94 -61.52
N VAL A 10 -16.04 -21.69 -61.07
CA VAL A 10 -14.72 -21.03 -61.00
C VAL A 10 -13.94 -21.43 -59.73
N ASN A 11 -14.64 -21.79 -58.65
CA ASN A 11 -14.01 -21.97 -57.32
C ASN A 11 -14.10 -23.38 -56.73
N MET A 12 -14.46 -24.39 -57.53
CA MET A 12 -14.58 -25.78 -57.06
C MET A 12 -14.01 -26.74 -58.10
N LYS A 13 -13.06 -27.58 -57.70
CA LYS A 13 -12.52 -28.67 -58.52
C LYS A 13 -13.08 -29.99 -57.98
N ASP A 14 -13.65 -30.80 -58.86
CA ASP A 14 -14.23 -32.10 -58.52
C ASP A 14 -13.42 -33.19 -59.24
N GLU A 15 -12.52 -33.86 -58.50
CA GLU A 15 -11.57 -34.83 -59.06
C GLU A 15 -12.09 -36.29 -58.99
N ASP A 16 -12.95 -36.64 -58.01
CA ASP A 16 -13.39 -38.04 -57.78
C ASP A 16 -14.93 -38.24 -57.76
N GLY A 17 -15.73 -37.19 -58.03
CA GLY A 17 -17.16 -37.29 -58.33
C GLY A 17 -18.11 -37.58 -57.14
N PHE A 18 -17.63 -37.57 -55.90
CA PHE A 18 -18.49 -37.85 -54.72
C PHE A 18 -18.75 -36.67 -53.78
N ARG A 19 -17.89 -35.63 -53.70
CA ARG A 19 -18.16 -34.37 -52.96
C ARG A 19 -17.30 -33.20 -53.44
N ALA A 20 -17.93 -32.09 -53.78
CA ALA A 20 -17.23 -30.83 -54.07
C ALA A 20 -16.77 -30.17 -52.75
N MET A 21 -15.45 -29.96 -52.60
CA MET A 21 -14.83 -29.25 -51.48
C MET A 21 -14.27 -27.90 -51.97
N PRO A 22 -14.26 -26.82 -51.16
CA PRO A 22 -13.69 -25.55 -51.60
C PRO A 22 -12.17 -25.69 -51.80
N VAL A 23 -11.68 -25.19 -52.94
CA VAL A 23 -10.25 -25.12 -53.23
C VAL A 23 -9.62 -24.04 -52.35
N TYR A 24 -9.02 -24.43 -51.23
CA TYR A 24 -8.01 -23.61 -50.56
C TYR A 24 -6.66 -23.90 -51.24
N GLY A 25 -6.36 -23.15 -52.30
CA GLY A 25 -5.01 -22.58 -52.36
C GLY A 25 -4.91 -21.63 -51.17
N ASP A 26 -3.81 -21.41 -50.46
CA ASP A 26 -2.41 -21.29 -50.87
C ASP A 26 -1.59 -21.54 -49.58
N ASP A 27 -0.31 -21.92 -49.67
CA ASP A 27 0.57 -22.21 -48.52
C ASP A 27 0.65 -21.08 -47.45
N GLU A 28 0.20 -19.87 -47.80
CA GLU A 28 0.12 -18.66 -46.97
C GLU A 28 -0.97 -18.71 -45.86
N GLY A 29 -2.09 -19.41 -46.08
CA GLY A 29 -3.21 -19.44 -45.11
C GLY A 29 -2.92 -20.27 -43.85
N ILE A 30 -2.12 -21.33 -44.00
CA ILE A 30 -1.68 -22.18 -42.89
C ILE A 30 -0.60 -21.45 -42.06
N LEU A 31 0.33 -20.78 -42.73
CA LEU A 31 1.40 -20.01 -42.06
C LEU A 31 0.84 -18.86 -41.22
N THR A 32 -0.11 -18.07 -41.75
CA THR A 32 -0.74 -16.98 -41.00
C THR A 32 -1.47 -17.47 -39.74
N THR A 33 -2.17 -18.62 -39.83
CA THR A 33 -2.87 -19.22 -38.70
C THR A 33 -1.90 -19.72 -37.62
N ILE A 34 -0.79 -20.36 -38.01
CA ILE A 34 0.25 -20.83 -37.08
C ILE A 34 0.93 -19.64 -36.38
N VAL A 35 1.24 -18.56 -37.11
CA VAL A 35 1.83 -17.33 -36.55
C VAL A 35 0.87 -16.63 -35.58
N ALA A 36 -0.43 -16.59 -35.88
CA ALA A 36 -1.44 -16.03 -34.98
C ALA A 36 -1.54 -16.82 -33.66
N VAL A 37 -1.51 -18.16 -33.72
CA VAL A 37 -1.52 -19.00 -32.51
C VAL A 37 -0.23 -18.80 -31.70
N ALA A 38 0.94 -18.76 -32.34
CA ALA A 38 2.22 -18.56 -31.65
C ALA A 38 2.29 -17.21 -30.93
N THR A 39 1.80 -16.13 -31.55
CA THR A 39 1.80 -14.80 -30.94
C THR A 39 0.86 -14.70 -29.73
N VAL A 40 -0.30 -15.37 -29.76
CA VAL A 40 -1.21 -15.45 -28.60
C VAL A 40 -0.57 -16.23 -27.44
N VAL A 41 0.14 -17.32 -27.73
CA VAL A 41 0.87 -18.10 -26.70
C VAL A 41 2.00 -17.27 -26.08
N VAL A 42 2.77 -16.53 -26.88
CA VAL A 42 3.82 -15.62 -26.38
C VAL A 42 3.23 -14.49 -25.52
N TRP A 43 2.08 -13.93 -25.92
CA TRP A 43 1.41 -12.89 -25.14
C TRP A 43 0.85 -13.39 -23.81
N THR A 44 0.19 -14.55 -23.81
CA THR A 44 -0.39 -15.13 -22.59
C THR A 44 0.70 -15.52 -21.58
N THR A 45 1.78 -16.15 -22.05
CA THR A 45 2.93 -16.49 -21.19
C THR A 45 3.62 -15.24 -20.61
N SER A 46 3.79 -14.19 -21.41
CA SER A 46 4.35 -12.91 -20.95
C SER A 46 3.52 -12.28 -19.84
N LYS A 47 2.18 -12.35 -19.94
CA LYS A 47 1.28 -11.86 -18.88
C LYS A 47 1.45 -12.64 -17.58
N VAL A 48 1.47 -13.97 -17.65
CA VAL A 48 1.65 -14.85 -16.48
C VAL A 48 2.99 -14.57 -15.78
N VAL A 49 4.08 -14.43 -16.55
CA VAL A 49 5.40 -14.07 -16.01
C VAL A 49 5.35 -12.71 -15.32
N SER A 50 4.71 -11.71 -15.93
CA SER A 50 4.61 -10.37 -15.34
C SER A 50 3.83 -10.34 -14.01
N THR A 51 2.79 -11.17 -13.88
CA THR A 51 2.02 -11.28 -12.63
C THR A 51 2.82 -11.96 -11.54
N LEU A 52 3.54 -13.04 -11.85
CA LEU A 52 4.39 -13.75 -10.90
C LEU A 52 5.53 -12.87 -10.39
N ILE A 53 6.15 -12.06 -11.26
CA ILE A 53 7.18 -11.10 -10.86
C ILE A 53 6.59 -10.05 -9.91
N LYS A 54 5.40 -9.50 -10.20
CA LYS A 54 4.74 -8.54 -9.32
C LYS A 54 4.44 -9.11 -7.94
N ASP A 55 3.94 -10.35 -7.88
CA ASP A 55 3.60 -11.01 -6.62
C ASP A 55 4.86 -11.34 -5.80
N THR A 56 5.93 -11.75 -6.47
CA THR A 56 7.23 -12.03 -5.84
C THR A 56 7.90 -10.75 -5.31
N VAL A 57 7.86 -9.66 -6.08
CA VAL A 57 8.39 -8.36 -5.63
C VAL A 57 7.55 -7.81 -4.46
N LYS A 58 6.23 -8.01 -4.48
CA LYS A 58 5.33 -7.61 -3.39
C LYS A 58 5.59 -8.41 -2.10
N SER A 59 5.88 -9.70 -2.19
CA SER A 59 6.20 -10.54 -1.03
C SER A 59 7.57 -10.18 -0.42
N ILE A 60 8.58 -9.92 -1.25
CA ILE A 60 9.90 -9.41 -0.82
C ILE A 60 9.76 -8.02 -0.20
N ALA A 61 8.94 -7.13 -0.78
CA ALA A 61 8.68 -5.81 -0.19
C ALA A 61 7.93 -5.93 1.15
N SER A 62 7.14 -6.98 1.35
CA SER A 62 6.41 -7.24 2.60
C SER A 62 7.31 -7.81 3.71
N SER A 63 8.45 -8.42 3.39
CA SER A 63 9.43 -8.89 4.39
C SER A 63 10.33 -7.76 4.91
N ILE A 64 10.38 -6.62 4.22
CA ILE A 64 10.95 -5.37 4.75
C ILE A 64 10.04 -4.86 5.85
N SER A 65 10.44 -5.09 7.10
CA SER A 65 9.71 -4.66 8.29
C SER A 65 9.14 -3.24 8.13
N HIS A 66 7.82 -3.14 8.12
CA HIS A 66 7.15 -1.85 7.94
C HIS A 66 7.57 -0.90 9.06
N GLY A 67 7.62 0.41 8.78
CA GLY A 67 8.10 1.41 9.76
C GLY A 67 7.24 1.49 11.04
N ASN A 68 6.03 0.95 11.00
CA ASN A 68 5.15 0.84 12.16
C ASN A 68 5.32 -0.48 12.95
N SER A 69 6.08 -1.45 12.44
CA SER A 69 6.35 -2.72 13.12
C SER A 69 7.12 -2.48 14.42
N LYS A 70 6.76 -3.21 15.49
CA LYS A 70 7.49 -3.20 16.77
C LYS A 70 8.96 -3.56 16.60
N SER A 71 9.26 -4.46 15.66
CA SER A 71 10.62 -4.90 15.32
C SER A 71 11.40 -3.92 14.45
N SER A 72 10.82 -2.76 14.08
CA SER A 72 11.49 -1.79 13.22
C SER A 72 12.64 -1.10 13.97
N LYS A 73 13.86 -1.22 13.43
CA LYS A 73 15.06 -0.53 13.90
C LYS A 73 15.23 0.87 13.31
N LYS A 74 14.15 1.46 12.79
CA LYS A 74 14.17 2.82 12.26
C LYS A 74 14.21 3.81 13.42
N PRO A 75 15.11 4.80 13.40
CA PRO A 75 15.13 5.86 14.41
C PRO A 75 13.77 6.51 14.57
N GLN A 76 13.40 6.76 15.82
CA GLN A 76 12.17 7.43 16.21
C GLN A 76 12.48 8.62 17.09
N HIS A 77 11.50 9.51 17.25
CA HIS A 77 11.52 10.56 18.24
C HIS A 77 10.17 10.65 18.95
N GLY A 78 10.25 10.95 20.25
CA GLY A 78 9.11 11.20 21.11
C GLY A 78 8.76 12.68 21.13
N TYR A 79 7.48 13.00 21.10
CA TYR A 79 6.97 14.37 21.16
C TYR A 79 5.80 14.48 22.12
N GLU A 80 5.62 15.70 22.61
CA GLU A 80 4.46 16.12 23.38
C GLU A 80 3.76 17.27 22.67
N ILE A 81 2.44 17.33 22.84
CA ILE A 81 1.61 18.45 22.46
C ILE A 81 1.02 19.00 23.74
N TYR A 82 1.21 20.29 23.97
CA TYR A 82 0.79 20.98 25.18
C TYR A 82 0.02 22.26 24.82
N ASN A 83 -0.84 22.69 25.73
CA ASN A 83 -1.51 23.98 25.65
C ASN A 83 -0.54 25.09 26.09
N ILE A 84 -0.45 26.14 25.28
CA ILE A 84 0.51 27.24 25.44
C ILE A 84 0.16 28.09 26.68
N ALA A 85 -1.12 28.17 27.06
CA ALA A 85 -1.58 29.05 28.13
C ALA A 85 -1.28 28.51 29.54
N ASP A 86 -1.49 27.21 29.76
CA ASP A 86 -1.42 26.55 31.07
C ASP A 86 -0.32 25.47 31.13
N GLY A 87 0.33 25.15 30.01
CA GLY A 87 1.32 24.10 29.92
C GLY A 87 0.73 22.68 29.96
N ASP A 88 -0.60 22.54 29.85
CA ASP A 88 -1.26 21.25 29.99
C ASP A 88 -0.93 20.31 28.83
N VAL A 89 -0.39 19.12 29.14
CA VAL A 89 -0.03 18.13 28.14
C VAL A 89 -1.29 17.39 27.70
N VAL A 90 -1.74 17.70 26.48
CA VAL A 90 -2.95 17.10 25.91
C VAL A 90 -2.66 15.81 25.15
N LYS A 91 -1.39 15.56 24.80
CA LYS A 91 -0.99 14.35 24.09
C LYS A 91 0.52 14.09 24.15
N VAL A 92 0.88 12.84 24.38
CA VAL A 92 2.21 12.27 24.08
C VAL A 92 2.12 11.44 22.80
N GLY A 93 3.20 11.34 22.04
CA GLY A 93 3.28 10.42 20.91
C GLY A 93 4.69 10.24 20.33
N ILE A 94 4.83 9.27 19.44
CA ILE A 94 6.11 8.96 18.76
C ILE A 94 6.00 9.02 17.24
N SER A 95 7.14 9.24 16.58
CA SER A 95 7.23 9.31 15.12
C SER A 95 8.60 8.87 14.62
N GLY A 96 8.64 8.14 13.52
CA GLY A 96 9.87 7.84 12.76
C GLY A 96 9.98 8.71 11.52
N GLY A 97 9.42 9.92 11.59
CA GLY A 97 9.28 10.83 10.46
C GLY A 97 10.36 11.89 10.46
N LYS A 98 10.28 12.83 9.51
CA LYS A 98 11.21 13.96 9.46
C LYS A 98 11.04 14.89 10.66
N ILE A 99 12.16 15.38 11.19
CA ILE A 99 12.24 16.53 12.10
C ILE A 99 12.64 17.74 11.24
N ARG A 100 11.96 18.88 11.43
CA ARG A 100 12.24 20.13 10.72
C ARG A 100 13.49 20.80 11.34
N ASN A 101 14.14 21.70 10.60
CA ASN A 101 15.37 22.37 11.04
C ASN A 101 15.20 23.19 12.34
N ASP A 102 13.97 23.53 12.72
CA ASP A 102 13.64 24.21 13.98
C ASP A 102 13.44 23.23 15.17
N GLY A 103 13.76 21.94 14.98
CA GLY A 103 13.62 20.92 16.02
C GLY A 103 12.20 20.41 16.25
N LYS A 104 11.24 20.71 15.36
CA LYS A 104 9.85 20.24 15.49
C LYS A 104 9.55 19.02 14.62
N SER A 105 8.73 18.11 15.14
CA SER A 105 8.27 16.92 14.43
C SER A 105 7.17 17.27 13.43
N TYR A 106 7.32 16.88 12.15
CA TYR A 106 6.27 17.08 11.14
C TYR A 106 4.93 16.42 11.53
N ARG A 107 4.99 15.24 12.15
CA ARG A 107 3.81 14.51 12.64
C ARG A 107 3.13 15.25 13.80
N ALA A 108 3.92 15.86 14.68
CA ALA A 108 3.40 16.62 15.82
C ALA A 108 2.73 17.92 15.34
N GLU A 109 3.40 18.67 14.47
CA GLU A 109 2.87 19.92 13.91
C GLU A 109 1.60 19.71 13.10
N LYS A 110 1.48 18.59 12.37
CA LYS A 110 0.23 18.21 11.71
C LYS A 110 -0.92 18.04 12.70
N GLN A 111 -0.65 17.44 13.86
CA GLN A 111 -1.65 17.25 14.93
C GLN A 111 -1.96 18.56 15.65
N VAL A 112 -0.95 19.38 15.96
CA VAL A 112 -1.12 20.73 16.52
C VAL A 112 -2.07 21.56 15.65
N ARG A 113 -1.82 21.62 14.34
CA ARG A 113 -2.70 22.35 13.40
C ARG A 113 -4.12 21.81 13.38
N ALA A 114 -4.29 20.49 13.47
CA ALA A 114 -5.60 19.88 13.55
C ALA A 114 -6.32 20.28 14.86
N PHE A 115 -5.61 20.26 15.99
CA PHE A 115 -6.18 20.64 17.29
C PHE A 115 -6.50 22.13 17.35
N ASN A 116 -5.63 23.01 16.85
CA ASN A 116 -5.88 24.44 16.76
C ASN A 116 -7.10 24.74 15.87
N ARG A 117 -7.22 24.06 14.72
CA ARG A 117 -8.41 24.18 13.85
C ARG A 117 -9.70 23.75 14.54
N LEU A 118 -9.66 22.68 15.35
CA LEU A 118 -10.82 22.22 16.12
C LEU A 118 -11.24 23.21 17.21
N ASN A 119 -10.30 23.99 17.76
CA ASN A 119 -10.59 24.95 18.83
C ASN A 119 -10.76 26.39 18.32
N GLY A 120 -10.62 26.63 17.01
CA GLY A 120 -10.79 27.95 16.39
C GLY A 120 -9.71 28.99 16.72
N ARG A 121 -8.64 28.60 17.43
CA ARG A 121 -7.53 29.48 17.83
C ARG A 121 -6.23 28.69 18.03
N GLU A 122 -5.10 29.39 18.01
CA GLU A 122 -3.77 28.82 18.27
C GLU A 122 -3.57 28.62 19.77
N MET A 123 -3.88 27.42 20.27
CA MET A 123 -3.73 27.08 21.69
C MET A 123 -2.63 26.07 21.94
N TYR A 124 -2.30 25.25 20.95
CA TYR A 124 -1.40 24.11 21.14
C TYR A 124 -0.07 24.34 20.44
N ALA A 125 0.99 23.86 21.07
CA ALA A 125 2.33 23.77 20.52
C ALA A 125 2.90 22.36 20.74
N SER A 126 3.97 22.01 20.02
CA SER A 126 4.67 20.74 20.18
C SER A 126 6.14 20.92 20.55
N ARG A 127 6.68 19.92 21.25
CA ARG A 127 8.12 19.80 21.55
C ARG A 127 8.58 18.34 21.43
N ILE A 128 9.83 18.14 21.06
CA ILE A 128 10.48 16.82 21.07
C ILE A 128 11.04 16.58 22.47
N MET A 129 10.81 15.39 23.00
CA MET A 129 11.20 15.00 24.35
C MET A 129 12.37 14.00 24.36
N GLY A 130 12.60 13.29 23.26
CA GLY A 130 13.65 12.28 23.18
C GLY A 130 13.81 11.67 21.80
N HIS A 131 14.95 11.03 21.60
CA HIS A 131 15.31 10.29 20.38
C HIS A 131 15.57 8.84 20.74
N PHE A 132 15.10 7.93 19.90
CA PHE A 132 15.15 6.48 20.13
C PHE A 132 15.69 5.79 18.89
N THR A 133 16.48 4.74 19.11
CA THR A 133 17.10 3.95 18.04
C THR A 133 16.11 3.08 17.29
N ASP A 134 15.06 2.62 17.98
CA ASP A 134 14.14 1.60 17.52
C ASP A 134 12.70 1.89 17.93
N ARG A 135 11.77 1.18 17.31
CA ARG A 135 10.33 1.37 17.55
C ARG A 135 9.92 0.91 18.95
N GLN A 136 10.52 -0.15 19.47
CA GLN A 136 10.13 -0.76 20.74
C GLN A 136 10.46 0.17 21.91
N SER A 137 11.70 0.69 21.97
CA SER A 137 12.10 1.67 22.99
C SER A 137 11.25 2.95 22.94
N ALA A 138 10.90 3.42 21.74
CA ALA A 138 10.01 4.57 21.60
C ALA A 138 8.59 4.29 22.12
N LEU A 139 8.04 3.09 21.91
CA LEU A 139 6.73 2.68 22.41
C LEU A 139 6.71 2.58 23.95
N GLU A 140 7.76 2.02 24.53
CA GLU A 140 7.92 1.95 25.99
C GLU A 140 8.00 3.35 26.59
N TRP A 141 8.77 4.24 25.97
CA TRP A 141 8.83 5.64 26.36
C TRP A 141 7.46 6.33 26.24
N GLU A 142 6.72 6.12 25.14
CA GLU A 142 5.37 6.70 24.96
C GLU A 142 4.45 6.27 26.10
N LEU A 143 4.46 4.98 26.43
CA LEU A 143 3.64 4.41 27.49
C LEU A 143 4.00 4.99 28.87
N LEU A 144 5.28 4.97 29.24
CA LEU A 144 5.75 5.46 30.54
C LEU A 144 5.54 6.97 30.68
N ASN A 145 5.86 7.73 29.65
CA ASN A 145 5.72 9.18 29.67
C ASN A 145 4.24 9.58 29.72
N SER A 146 3.36 8.88 29.02
CA SER A 146 1.92 9.10 29.14
C SER A 146 1.42 8.86 30.57
N GLN A 147 1.83 7.76 31.21
CA GLN A 147 1.46 7.48 32.61
C GLN A 147 1.99 8.57 33.55
N PHE A 148 3.23 9.00 33.35
CA PHE A 148 3.82 10.09 34.11
C PHE A 148 3.02 11.39 33.97
N ARG A 149 2.61 11.77 32.75
CA ARG A 149 1.78 12.97 32.52
C ARG A 149 0.40 12.86 33.15
N TYR A 150 -0.23 11.69 33.11
CA TYR A 150 -1.48 11.45 33.83
C TYR A 150 -1.31 11.61 35.35
N ALA A 151 -0.25 11.04 35.93
CA ALA A 151 0.04 11.17 37.36
C ALA A 151 0.33 12.62 37.79
N GLN A 152 0.83 13.46 36.87
CA GLN A 152 1.02 14.89 37.07
C GLN A 152 -0.27 15.72 36.98
N GLY A 153 -1.40 15.10 36.65
CA GLY A 153 -2.70 15.78 36.53
C GLY A 153 -2.96 16.44 35.17
N HIS A 154 -2.18 16.12 34.14
CA HIS A 154 -2.45 16.62 32.80
C HIS A 154 -3.71 15.99 32.19
N THR A 155 -4.47 16.76 31.40
CA THR A 155 -5.76 16.26 30.88
C THR A 155 -5.61 15.16 29.86
N MET A 156 -4.51 15.14 29.09
CA MET A 156 -4.25 14.15 28.04
C MET A 156 -5.43 14.00 27.06
N LYS A 157 -6.18 15.10 26.84
CA LYS A 157 -7.47 15.16 26.12
C LYS A 157 -7.48 14.49 24.75
N TYR A 158 -6.36 14.54 24.02
CA TYR A 158 -6.25 14.00 22.64
C TYR A 158 -5.42 12.71 22.57
N HIS A 159 -5.03 12.18 23.72
CA HIS A 159 -4.34 10.91 23.82
C HIS A 159 -5.36 9.76 23.79
N LYS A 160 -5.11 8.71 22.99
CA LYS A 160 -6.07 7.61 22.81
C LYS A 160 -5.91 6.51 23.87
N ILE A 161 -4.72 6.34 24.47
CA ILE A 161 -4.36 5.23 25.40
C ILE A 161 -3.25 5.73 26.35
N PRO A 162 -3.27 5.50 27.68
CA PRO A 162 -4.17 4.59 28.39
C PRO A 162 -5.35 5.31 29.03
N ARG A 163 -6.57 4.95 28.58
CA ARG A 163 -7.74 4.95 29.47
C ARG A 163 -7.58 3.75 30.38
N PHE A 164 -7.44 3.97 31.69
CA PHE A 164 -7.34 2.91 32.70
C PHE A 164 -8.68 2.17 32.94
N ASP A 165 -9.61 2.15 31.96
CA ASP A 165 -10.88 1.45 32.14
C ASP A 165 -10.73 -0.07 31.98
N ASN A 166 -9.96 -0.58 31.02
CA ASN A 166 -9.89 -2.03 30.75
C ASN A 166 -8.44 -2.51 30.50
N TRP A 167 -7.76 -2.96 31.55
CA TRP A 167 -6.36 -3.43 31.49
C TRP A 167 -6.16 -4.86 30.93
N TRP A 168 -7.23 -5.52 30.48
CA TRP A 168 -7.21 -6.93 30.07
C TRP A 168 -7.15 -7.18 28.54
N ASP A 169 -7.36 -6.17 27.68
CA ASP A 169 -7.63 -6.38 26.24
C ASP A 169 -6.41 -6.30 25.30
N VAL A 170 -5.17 -6.42 25.79
CA VAL A 170 -3.96 -6.20 24.94
C VAL A 170 -2.93 -7.34 25.00
N ARG A 171 -3.36 -8.57 25.24
CA ARG A 171 -2.50 -9.76 25.07
C ARG A 171 -2.66 -10.39 23.70
#